data_AF-A0AAE6Z1M9-F1
#
_entry.id   AF-A0AAE6Z1M9-F1
#
_cell.length_a   1.000
_cell.length_b   1.000
_cell.length_c   1.000
_cell.angle_alpha   90.00
_cell.angle_beta   90.00
_cell.angle_gamma   90.00
#
_symmetry.space_group_name_H-M   'P 1'
#
loop_
_entity.id
_entity.type
_entity.pdbx_description
1 polymer ?
#
loop_
_entity_poly.entity_id
_entity_poly.type
_entity_poly.pdbx_seq_one_letter_code
_entity_poly.pdbx_strand_id
1 'polypeptide(L)'
;MNDYEKRALEEIHAWKNPQLTWFDKALSVINKPLDYVGDLILDNDTIGDVIKKAINGLVGVCNDAAQWSVRPESIFEEFRDDGHHHIKSHNDIHSLPLENIDKTVGFLGAKYKGLALTQGAGTGTIGLPGLFIDIPLIVTLNLRAIGEYATYYGFDIDNQEERLYAFNLLGLASSPSDISKNLAMAQLLKISQDVAKKKTWDELNKHAFVQVIQQISKILGIRLTKAKLAQVVPVSGAVVGGGFNAYFTSNVCNAAYYLYRERFLARKYGHNVIEKTVKPAEGFIIVDPEDII
;
A
#
# COMPACT_ATOMS: atom_id res chain seq x y z
N MET A 1 7.45 -16.04 -21.00
CA MET A 1 7.52 -14.61 -20.63
C MET A 1 7.91 -13.80 -21.86
N ASN A 2 7.06 -12.86 -22.27
CA ASN A 2 7.32 -11.99 -23.42
C ASN A 2 8.22 -10.79 -23.02
N ASP A 3 8.62 -9.96 -23.97
CA ASP A 3 9.55 -8.86 -23.69
C ASP A 3 8.93 -7.74 -22.84
N TYR A 4 7.62 -7.54 -22.92
CA TYR A 4 6.90 -6.62 -22.03
C TYR A 4 7.00 -7.08 -20.57
N GLU A 5 6.71 -8.35 -20.31
CA GLU A 5 6.75 -8.95 -18.97
C GLU A 5 8.18 -8.98 -18.39
N LYS A 6 9.21 -9.15 -19.23
CA LYS A 6 10.61 -9.02 -18.78
C LYS A 6 10.93 -7.59 -18.32
N ARG A 7 10.56 -6.57 -19.11
CA ARG A 7 10.72 -5.15 -18.72
C ARG A 7 9.94 -4.83 -17.45
N ALA A 8 8.73 -5.36 -17.30
CA ALA A 8 7.95 -5.21 -16.08
C ALA A 8 8.72 -5.73 -14.85
N LEU A 9 9.41 -6.88 -14.94
CA LEU A 9 10.24 -7.37 -13.84
C LEU A 9 11.44 -6.47 -13.54
N GLU A 10 12.07 -5.89 -14.55
CA GLU A 10 13.15 -4.92 -14.36
C GLU A 10 12.66 -3.65 -13.66
N GLU A 11 11.50 -3.14 -14.05
CA GLU A 11 10.84 -2.00 -13.40
C GLU A 11 10.49 -2.30 -11.94
N ILE A 12 9.92 -3.48 -11.66
CA ILE A 12 9.61 -3.93 -10.30
C ILE A 12 10.90 -4.06 -9.48
N HIS A 13 11.96 -4.66 -10.05
CA HIS A 13 13.25 -4.80 -9.38
C HIS A 13 13.84 -3.43 -9.05
N ALA A 14 13.84 -2.49 -10.00
CA ALA A 14 14.34 -1.13 -9.80
C ALA A 14 13.54 -0.37 -8.73
N TRP A 15 12.21 -0.52 -8.73
CA TRP A 15 11.35 0.10 -7.72
C TRP A 15 11.58 -0.48 -6.32
N LYS A 16 11.78 -1.79 -6.19
CA LYS A 16 12.10 -2.46 -4.91
C LYS A 16 13.51 -2.16 -4.41
N ASN A 17 14.45 -1.90 -5.33
CA ASN A 17 15.86 -1.66 -5.03
C ASN A 17 16.29 -0.30 -5.58
N PRO A 18 15.72 0.81 -5.08
CA PRO A 18 16.10 2.13 -5.56
C PRO A 18 17.60 2.32 -5.28
N GLN A 19 18.38 2.66 -6.32
CA GLN A 19 19.77 3.01 -6.11
C GLN A 19 19.80 4.36 -5.40
N LEU A 20 20.27 4.36 -4.15
CA LEU A 20 20.47 5.58 -3.37
C LEU A 20 21.43 6.50 -4.13
N THR A 21 20.90 7.59 -4.68
CA THR A 21 21.73 8.64 -5.26
C THR A 21 22.35 9.49 -4.15
N TRP A 22 23.39 10.24 -4.48
CA TRP A 22 24.03 11.15 -3.52
C TRP A 22 23.07 12.25 -3.01
N PHE A 23 22.05 12.60 -3.81
CA PHE A 23 20.97 13.51 -3.41
C PHE A 23 20.05 12.90 -2.33
N ASP A 24 19.79 11.59 -2.36
CA ASP A 24 18.98 10.91 -1.34
C ASP A 24 19.65 10.92 0.04
N LYS A 25 20.99 10.81 0.06
CA LYS A 25 21.78 11.00 1.29
C LYS A 25 21.68 12.44 1.82
N ALA A 26 21.64 13.44 0.94
CA ALA A 26 21.52 14.84 1.35
C ALA A 26 20.14 15.16 1.96
N LEU A 27 19.07 14.54 1.46
CA LEU A 27 17.72 14.69 2.02
C LEU A 27 17.57 14.08 3.42
N SER A 28 18.32 13.04 3.76
CA SER A 28 18.35 12.47 5.12
C SER A 28 18.91 13.41 6.19
N VAL A 29 19.61 14.48 5.79
CA VAL A 29 20.13 15.53 6.68
C VAL A 29 19.05 16.60 6.98
N ILE A 30 17.97 16.66 6.20
CA ILE A 30 16.80 17.53 6.41
C ILE A 30 15.82 16.88 7.41
N ASN A 31 16.35 16.25 8.47
CA ASN A 31 15.57 15.63 9.55
C ASN A 31 15.37 16.55 10.78
N LYS A 32 15.84 17.81 10.72
CA LYS A 32 15.50 18.84 11.73
C LYS A 32 13.98 19.03 12.01
N PRO A 33 13.02 18.74 11.10
CA PRO A 33 11.60 18.84 11.41
C PRO A 33 11.07 17.78 12.40
N LEU A 34 11.80 16.68 12.64
CA LEU A 34 11.34 15.60 13.52
C LEU A 34 11.41 15.96 15.00
N ASP A 35 12.40 16.77 15.41
CA ASP A 35 12.57 17.18 16.81
C ASP A 35 11.45 18.14 17.25
N TYR A 36 11.00 19.04 16.36
CA TYR A 36 9.85 19.92 16.60
C TYR A 36 8.52 19.17 16.75
N VAL A 37 8.32 18.10 15.96
CA VAL A 37 7.15 17.21 16.11
C VAL A 37 7.23 16.41 17.41
N GLY A 38 8.44 16.05 17.86
CA GLY A 38 8.68 15.45 19.17
C GLY A 38 8.24 16.37 20.31
N ASP A 39 8.70 17.62 20.31
CA ASP A 39 8.35 18.62 21.33
C ASP A 39 6.83 18.92 21.33
N LEU A 40 6.21 19.07 20.15
CA LEU A 40 4.77 19.28 20.04
C LEU A 40 3.95 18.12 20.65
N ILE A 41 4.39 16.87 20.45
CA ILE A 41 3.72 15.65 20.95
C ILE A 41 3.89 15.51 22.47
N LEU A 42 5.06 15.88 23.00
CA LEU A 42 5.35 15.77 24.42
C LEU A 42 4.63 16.85 25.25
N ASP A 43 4.35 18.02 24.66
CA ASP A 43 3.78 19.17 25.36
C ASP A 43 2.24 19.27 25.32
N ASN A 44 1.51 18.34 24.69
CA ASN A 44 0.06 18.49 24.50
C ASN A 44 -0.76 17.19 24.50
N ASP A 45 -1.54 16.99 25.56
CA ASP A 45 -2.53 15.89 25.71
C ASP A 45 -3.48 15.77 24.50
N THR A 46 -3.79 16.88 23.84
CA THR A 46 -4.67 16.93 22.66
C THR A 46 -4.12 16.11 21.48
N ILE A 47 -2.80 16.04 21.32
CA ILE A 47 -2.18 15.28 20.21
C ILE A 47 -2.26 13.78 20.47
N GLY A 48 -2.09 13.36 21.72
CA GLY A 48 -2.32 11.97 22.14
C GLY A 48 -3.73 11.51 21.77
N ASP A 49 -4.73 12.36 21.97
CA ASP A 49 -6.12 12.06 21.62
C ASP A 49 -6.38 12.04 20.10
N VAL A 50 -5.74 12.92 19.32
CA VAL A 50 -5.81 12.86 17.85
C VAL A 50 -5.23 11.55 17.32
N ILE A 51 -4.08 11.11 17.85
CA ILE A 51 -3.46 9.82 17.47
C ILE A 51 -4.40 8.66 17.84
N LYS A 52 -4.95 8.63 19.06
CA LYS A 52 -5.89 7.58 19.48
C LYS A 52 -7.13 7.54 18.59
N LYS A 53 -7.73 8.69 18.28
CA LYS A 53 -8.91 8.80 17.40
C LYS A 53 -8.58 8.35 15.98
N ALA A 54 -7.42 8.72 15.45
CA ALA A 54 -6.95 8.26 14.14
C ALA A 54 -6.80 6.74 14.12
N ILE A 55 -6.14 6.14 15.13
CA ILE A 55 -5.98 4.69 15.24
C ILE A 55 -7.35 3.99 15.30
N ASN A 56 -8.27 4.47 16.13
CA ASN A 56 -9.61 3.88 16.25
C ASN A 56 -10.40 3.99 14.94
N GLY A 57 -10.32 5.14 14.26
CA GLY A 57 -10.92 5.33 12.95
C GLY A 57 -10.36 4.38 11.90
N LEU A 58 -9.03 4.16 11.90
CA LEU A 58 -8.39 3.19 11.02
C LEU A 58 -8.82 1.75 11.30
N VAL A 59 -8.91 1.35 12.58
CA VAL A 59 -9.45 0.03 12.94
C VAL A 59 -10.89 -0.13 12.43
N GLY A 60 -11.70 0.92 12.53
CA GLY A 60 -13.05 0.95 11.96
C GLY A 60 -13.05 0.75 10.45
N VAL A 61 -12.23 1.51 9.71
CA VAL A 61 -12.07 1.37 8.25
C VAL A 61 -11.64 -0.05 7.87
N CYS A 62 -10.74 -0.65 8.64
CA CYS A 62 -10.23 -1.98 8.36
C CYS A 62 -11.29 -3.09 8.59
N ASN A 63 -12.15 -2.92 9.61
CA ASN A 63 -13.19 -3.88 9.98
C ASN A 63 -14.48 -3.75 9.16
N ASP A 64 -14.75 -2.57 8.57
CA ASP A 64 -15.97 -2.33 7.80
C ASP A 64 -15.79 -2.78 6.35
N ALA A 65 -16.44 -3.90 6.01
CA ALA A 65 -16.44 -4.46 4.65
C ALA A 65 -16.95 -3.48 3.59
N ALA A 66 -17.82 -2.52 3.94
CA ALA A 66 -18.33 -1.54 2.99
C ALA A 66 -17.24 -0.57 2.48
N GLN A 67 -16.21 -0.33 3.30
CA GLN A 67 -15.07 0.53 2.94
C GLN A 67 -14.19 -0.09 1.86
N TRP A 68 -14.26 -1.41 1.70
CA TRP A 68 -13.55 -2.17 0.69
C TRP A 68 -14.28 -2.28 -0.64
N SER A 69 -15.47 -1.67 -0.77
CA SER A 69 -16.34 -1.87 -1.93
C SER A 69 -15.67 -1.51 -3.25
N VAL A 70 -15.14 -2.52 -3.93
CA VAL A 70 -14.84 -2.49 -5.35
C VAL A 70 -16.09 -2.98 -6.08
N ARG A 71 -16.26 -2.56 -7.33
CA ARG A 71 -17.28 -3.13 -8.22
C ARG A 71 -16.56 -3.97 -9.27
N PRO A 72 -16.28 -5.27 -9.00
CA PRO A 72 -15.54 -6.09 -9.95
C PRO A 72 -16.17 -6.13 -11.33
N GLU A 73 -17.51 -6.14 -11.39
CA GLU A 73 -18.22 -6.14 -12.67
C GLU A 73 -17.88 -4.92 -13.52
N SER A 74 -17.74 -3.72 -12.94
CA SER A 74 -17.34 -2.52 -13.70
C SER A 74 -15.93 -2.65 -14.29
N ILE A 75 -15.01 -3.33 -13.58
CA ILE A 75 -13.67 -3.60 -14.09
C ILE A 75 -13.71 -4.69 -15.17
N PHE A 76 -14.56 -5.71 -15.01
CA PHE A 76 -14.76 -6.72 -16.04
C PHE A 76 -15.39 -6.12 -17.31
N GLU A 77 -16.30 -5.16 -17.17
CA GLU A 77 -16.83 -4.36 -18.27
C GLU A 77 -15.72 -3.62 -19.02
N GLU A 78 -14.81 -2.92 -18.31
CA GLU A 78 -13.67 -2.23 -18.93
C GLU A 78 -12.78 -3.19 -19.75
N PHE A 79 -12.50 -4.39 -19.23
CA PHE A 79 -11.78 -5.42 -20.00
C PHE A 79 -12.52 -5.84 -21.27
N ARG A 80 -13.84 -6.00 -21.19
CA ARG A 80 -14.66 -6.39 -22.34
C ARG A 80 -14.73 -5.27 -23.38
N ASP A 81 -14.76 -4.02 -22.95
CA ASP A 81 -14.70 -2.83 -23.81
C ASP A 81 -13.35 -2.70 -24.51
N ASP A 82 -12.26 -3.13 -23.85
CA ASP A 82 -10.93 -3.25 -24.45
C ASP A 82 -10.75 -4.46 -25.39
N GLY A 83 -11.82 -5.22 -25.65
CA GLY A 83 -11.85 -6.35 -26.57
C GLY A 83 -11.62 -7.71 -25.93
N HIS A 84 -11.59 -7.81 -24.60
CA HIS A 84 -11.46 -9.07 -23.85
C HIS A 84 -12.84 -9.60 -23.41
N HIS A 85 -13.71 -9.90 -24.38
CA HIS A 85 -15.11 -10.30 -24.14
C HIS A 85 -15.32 -11.54 -23.26
N HIS A 86 -14.28 -12.36 -23.06
CA HIS A 86 -14.36 -13.56 -22.22
C HIS A 86 -14.18 -13.29 -20.72
N ILE A 87 -13.82 -12.07 -20.31
CA ILE A 87 -13.60 -11.73 -18.90
C ILE A 87 -14.93 -11.62 -18.15
N LYS A 88 -15.18 -12.56 -17.23
CA LYS A 88 -16.38 -12.62 -16.37
C LYS A 88 -16.04 -12.78 -14.89
N SER A 89 -14.79 -13.09 -14.58
CA SER A 89 -14.31 -13.37 -13.24
C SER A 89 -12.85 -12.98 -13.10
N HIS A 90 -12.39 -12.83 -11.85
CA HIS A 90 -10.99 -12.62 -11.51
C HIS A 90 -10.06 -13.66 -12.17
N ASN A 91 -10.50 -14.91 -12.29
CA ASN A 91 -9.67 -15.97 -12.83
C ASN A 91 -9.44 -15.84 -14.35
N ASP A 92 -10.39 -15.27 -15.09
CA ASP A 92 -10.27 -15.10 -16.54
C ASP A 92 -9.15 -14.09 -16.89
N ILE A 93 -8.90 -13.12 -16.02
CA ILE A 93 -7.84 -12.11 -16.17
C ILE A 93 -6.46 -12.76 -16.25
N HIS A 94 -6.24 -13.87 -15.53
CA HIS A 94 -4.96 -14.59 -15.54
C HIS A 94 -4.60 -15.23 -16.88
N SER A 95 -5.55 -15.33 -17.81
CA SER A 95 -5.30 -15.78 -19.18
C SER A 95 -4.64 -14.70 -20.06
N LEU A 96 -4.71 -13.43 -19.65
CA LEU A 96 -4.24 -12.31 -20.47
C LEU A 96 -2.70 -12.14 -20.42
N PRO A 97 -2.10 -11.56 -21.47
CA PRO A 97 -0.78 -10.92 -21.36
C PRO A 97 -0.82 -9.77 -20.35
N LEU A 98 0.26 -9.59 -19.58
CA LEU A 98 0.35 -8.48 -18.61
C LEU A 98 0.14 -7.11 -19.28
N GLU A 99 0.63 -6.95 -20.51
CA GLU A 99 0.48 -5.72 -21.30
C GLU A 99 -0.97 -5.31 -21.50
N ASN A 100 -1.87 -6.29 -21.73
CA ASN A 100 -3.29 -6.01 -21.91
C ASN A 100 -3.92 -5.56 -20.59
N ILE A 101 -3.51 -6.17 -19.48
CA ILE A 101 -3.95 -5.76 -18.13
C ILE A 101 -3.47 -4.35 -17.82
N ASP A 102 -2.19 -4.07 -18.00
CA ASP A 102 -1.60 -2.75 -17.75
C ASP A 102 -2.24 -1.66 -18.64
N LYS A 103 -2.64 -2.01 -19.87
CA LYS A 103 -3.40 -1.12 -20.75
C LYS A 103 -4.79 -0.80 -20.20
N THR A 104 -5.55 -1.79 -19.74
CA THR A 104 -6.89 -1.60 -19.15
C THR A 104 -6.81 -0.85 -17.81
N VAL A 105 -5.79 -1.12 -16.97
CA VAL A 105 -5.51 -0.35 -15.75
C VAL A 105 -5.36 1.15 -16.05
N GLY A 106 -4.71 1.47 -17.18
CA GLY A 106 -4.64 2.83 -17.72
C GLY A 106 -4.22 3.89 -16.70
N PHE A 107 -5.10 4.88 -16.48
CA PHE A 107 -4.82 6.06 -15.64
C PHE A 107 -5.32 5.93 -14.20
N LEU A 108 -5.48 4.71 -13.67
CA LEU A 108 -6.01 4.46 -12.32
C LEU A 108 -5.28 5.26 -11.23
N GLY A 109 -3.94 5.30 -11.28
CA GLY A 109 -3.14 6.09 -10.33
C GLY A 109 -3.40 7.59 -10.42
N ALA A 110 -3.63 8.12 -11.63
CA ALA A 110 -3.97 9.53 -11.82
C ALA A 110 -5.37 9.86 -11.28
N LYS A 111 -6.35 8.95 -11.46
CA LYS A 111 -7.70 9.07 -10.88
C LYS A 111 -7.62 9.23 -9.36
N TYR A 112 -6.95 8.31 -8.67
CA TYR A 112 -6.86 8.33 -7.22
C TYR A 112 -6.01 9.48 -6.68
N LYS A 113 -4.94 9.85 -7.36
CA LYS A 113 -4.17 11.07 -7.03
C LYS A 113 -5.03 12.33 -7.14
N GLY A 114 -5.87 12.44 -8.17
CA GLY A 114 -6.83 13.52 -8.35
C GLY A 114 -7.85 13.59 -7.22
N LEU A 115 -8.46 12.45 -6.85
CA LEU A 115 -9.38 12.35 -5.71
C LEU A 115 -8.71 12.75 -4.38
N ALA A 116 -7.45 12.36 -4.19
CA ALA A 116 -6.70 12.70 -2.98
C ALA A 116 -6.35 14.21 -2.90
N LEU A 117 -6.08 14.84 -4.05
CA LEU A 117 -5.89 16.29 -4.14
C LEU A 117 -7.16 17.04 -3.73
N THR A 118 -8.32 16.63 -4.26
CA THR A 118 -9.60 17.30 -3.95
C THR A 118 -10.01 17.08 -2.49
N GLN A 119 -9.80 15.87 -1.95
CA GLN A 119 -10.04 15.57 -0.54
C GLN A 119 -9.19 16.45 0.38
N GLY A 120 -7.88 16.58 0.10
CA GLY A 120 -6.95 17.34 0.94
C GLY A 120 -7.23 18.85 0.95
N ALA A 121 -7.82 19.38 -0.12
CA ALA A 121 -8.24 20.78 -0.20
C ALA A 121 -9.44 21.09 0.72
N GLY A 122 -10.33 20.13 0.93
CA GLY A 122 -11.53 20.29 1.76
C GLY A 122 -11.28 20.15 3.26
N THR A 123 -10.34 19.28 3.67
CA THR A 123 -10.07 18.97 5.10
C THR A 123 -8.91 19.78 5.68
N GLY A 124 -8.01 20.30 4.84
CA GLY A 124 -6.84 21.08 5.25
C GLY A 124 -7.15 22.42 5.93
N THR A 125 -8.37 22.95 5.77
CA THR A 125 -8.82 24.22 6.36
C THR A 125 -9.30 24.10 7.81
N ILE A 126 -9.53 22.89 8.32
CA ILE A 126 -10.10 22.63 9.65
C ILE A 126 -9.02 22.64 10.76
N GLY A 127 -7.73 22.51 10.40
CA GLY A 127 -6.62 22.46 11.36
C GLY A 127 -6.52 21.13 12.12
N LEU A 128 -5.89 21.14 13.30
CA LEU A 128 -5.63 19.94 14.12
C LEU A 128 -6.88 19.07 14.40
N PRO A 129 -8.08 19.64 14.67
CA PRO A 129 -9.30 18.84 14.82
C PRO A 129 -9.73 18.13 13.53
N GLY A 130 -9.34 18.59 12.34
CA GLY A 130 -9.67 17.91 11.08
C GLY A 130 -8.91 16.59 10.88
N LEU A 131 -7.79 16.39 11.58
CA LEU A 131 -6.88 15.27 11.33
C LEU A 131 -7.49 13.91 11.64
N PHE A 132 -8.34 13.81 12.67
CA PHE A 132 -8.96 12.52 13.01
C PHE A 132 -10.05 12.10 12.02
N ILE A 133 -10.52 13.01 11.16
CA ILE A 133 -11.45 12.72 10.05
C ILE A 133 -10.67 12.43 8.77
N ASP A 134 -9.64 13.23 8.49
CA ASP A 134 -8.87 13.13 7.26
C ASP A 134 -8.07 11.83 7.16
N ILE A 135 -7.50 11.34 8.26
CA ILE A 135 -6.67 10.12 8.27
C ILE A 135 -7.48 8.86 7.90
N PRO A 136 -8.63 8.56 8.54
CA PRO A 136 -9.47 7.45 8.11
C PRO A 136 -9.93 7.59 6.67
N LEU A 137 -10.31 8.81 6.24
CA LEU A 137 -10.81 9.04 4.89
C LEU A 137 -9.75 8.81 3.81
N ILE A 138 -8.52 9.32 4.01
CA ILE A 138 -7.43 9.09 3.05
C ILE A 138 -7.03 7.62 3.02
N VAL A 139 -7.10 6.91 4.15
CA VAL A 139 -6.85 5.46 4.18
C VAL A 139 -7.94 4.69 3.46
N THR A 140 -9.22 5.00 3.66
CA THR A 140 -10.32 4.41 2.88
C THR A 140 -10.11 4.59 1.39
N LEU A 141 -9.78 5.82 0.94
CA LEU A 141 -9.52 6.10 -0.47
C LEU A 141 -8.39 5.21 -1.02
N ASN A 142 -7.33 5.03 -0.24
CA ASN A 142 -6.19 4.22 -0.62
C ASN A 142 -6.47 2.72 -0.62
N LEU A 143 -7.23 2.20 0.35
CA LEU A 143 -7.68 0.81 0.33
C LEU A 143 -8.58 0.51 -0.87
N ARG A 144 -9.45 1.45 -1.24
CA ARG A 144 -10.24 1.35 -2.47
C ARG A 144 -9.35 1.30 -3.72
N ALA A 145 -8.33 2.15 -3.80
CA ALA A 145 -7.35 2.13 -4.88
C ALA A 145 -6.65 0.76 -4.97
N ILE A 146 -6.16 0.25 -3.84
CA ILE A 146 -5.50 -1.06 -3.76
C ILE A 146 -6.45 -2.17 -4.19
N GLY A 147 -7.72 -2.14 -3.79
CA GLY A 147 -8.73 -3.12 -4.18
C GLY A 147 -9.02 -3.12 -5.68
N GLU A 148 -9.10 -1.94 -6.31
CA GLU A 148 -9.25 -1.86 -7.77
C GLU A 148 -8.02 -2.41 -8.48
N TYR A 149 -6.80 -2.08 -8.04
CA TYR A 149 -5.58 -2.72 -8.56
C TYR A 149 -5.62 -4.24 -8.40
N ALA A 150 -5.99 -4.75 -7.21
CA ALA A 150 -6.13 -6.19 -6.98
C ALA A 150 -7.04 -6.81 -8.05
N THR A 151 -8.20 -6.21 -8.25
CA THR A 151 -9.22 -6.68 -9.19
C THR A 151 -8.73 -6.67 -10.63
N TYR A 152 -8.08 -5.59 -11.09
CA TYR A 152 -7.49 -5.53 -12.44
C TYR A 152 -6.45 -6.62 -12.68
N TYR A 153 -5.71 -7.05 -11.64
CA TYR A 153 -4.73 -8.13 -11.75
C TYR A 153 -5.29 -9.52 -11.41
N GLY A 154 -6.61 -9.66 -11.24
CA GLY A 154 -7.29 -10.94 -11.00
C GLY A 154 -7.25 -11.41 -9.55
N PHE A 155 -7.06 -10.51 -8.59
CA PHE A 155 -7.08 -10.80 -7.15
C PHE A 155 -8.36 -10.27 -6.52
N ASP A 156 -9.04 -11.12 -5.75
CA ASP A 156 -10.35 -10.82 -5.17
C ASP A 156 -10.20 -10.21 -3.77
N ILE A 157 -10.56 -8.93 -3.62
CA ILE A 157 -10.45 -8.17 -2.38
C ILE A 157 -11.45 -8.63 -1.30
N ASP A 158 -12.41 -9.49 -1.64
CA ASP A 158 -13.30 -10.10 -0.65
C ASP A 158 -12.63 -11.24 0.12
N ASN A 159 -11.53 -11.79 -0.38
CA ASN A 159 -10.74 -12.78 0.32
C ASN A 159 -9.95 -12.14 1.48
N GLN A 160 -9.98 -12.78 2.65
CA GLN A 160 -9.28 -12.29 3.85
C GLN A 160 -7.76 -12.17 3.65
N GLU A 161 -7.16 -13.10 2.91
CA GLU A 161 -5.75 -13.06 2.49
C GLU A 161 -5.44 -11.82 1.66
N GLU A 162 -6.35 -11.40 0.79
CA GLU A 162 -6.17 -10.23 -0.08
C GLU A 162 -6.31 -8.93 0.71
N ARG A 163 -7.25 -8.88 1.67
CA ARG A 163 -7.36 -7.77 2.61
C ARG A 163 -6.10 -7.62 3.46
N LEU A 164 -5.54 -8.74 3.92
CA LEU A 164 -4.28 -8.76 4.66
C LEU A 164 -3.12 -8.23 3.79
N TYR A 165 -3.05 -8.65 2.54
CA TYR A 165 -2.07 -8.17 1.57
C TYR A 165 -2.19 -6.65 1.37
N ALA A 166 -3.41 -6.16 1.14
CA ALA A 166 -3.70 -4.75 0.96
C ALA A 166 -3.29 -3.90 2.19
N PHE A 167 -3.50 -4.38 3.41
CA PHE A 167 -3.04 -3.67 4.62
C PHE A 167 -1.52 -3.61 4.74
N ASN A 168 -0.83 -4.72 4.46
CA ASN A 168 0.63 -4.74 4.49
C ASN A 168 1.21 -3.80 3.42
N LEU A 169 0.56 -3.72 2.25
CA LEU A 169 0.93 -2.80 1.17
C LEU A 169 0.74 -1.35 1.60
N LEU A 170 -0.37 -1.02 2.25
CA LEU A 170 -0.60 0.32 2.81
C LEU A 170 0.46 0.66 3.88
N GLY A 171 0.79 -0.30 4.75
CA GLY A 171 1.87 -0.18 5.73
C GLY A 171 3.24 0.08 5.08
N LEU A 172 3.56 -0.63 3.99
CA LEU A 172 4.77 -0.43 3.19
C LEU A 172 4.83 0.98 2.58
N ALA A 173 3.75 1.40 1.92
CA ALA A 173 3.68 2.71 1.26
C ALA A 173 3.78 3.89 2.25
N SER A 174 3.41 3.67 3.52
CA SER A 174 3.55 4.65 4.60
C SER A 174 4.96 4.76 5.19
N SER A 175 5.89 3.87 4.81
CA SER A 175 7.16 3.72 5.51
C SER A 175 8.24 4.69 5.00
N PRO A 176 8.82 5.53 5.88
CA PRO A 176 9.82 6.52 5.48
C PRO A 176 11.25 5.97 5.38
N SER A 177 11.54 4.77 5.90
CA SER A 177 12.90 4.23 6.00
C SER A 177 13.04 2.83 5.40
N ASP A 178 14.24 2.53 4.89
CA ASP A 178 14.54 1.28 4.18
C ASP A 178 14.36 0.03 5.06
N ILE A 179 14.67 0.11 6.36
CA ILE A 179 14.54 -1.03 7.29
C ILE A 179 13.06 -1.43 7.50
N SER A 180 12.18 -0.45 7.74
CA SER A 180 10.75 -0.71 7.90
C SER A 180 10.09 -1.12 6.57
N LYS A 181 10.60 -0.62 5.44
CA LYS A 181 10.21 -1.08 4.10
C LYS A 181 10.61 -2.54 3.87
N ASN A 182 11.82 -2.95 4.24
CA ASN A 182 12.30 -4.32 4.06
C ASN A 182 11.47 -5.33 4.84
N LEU A 183 11.06 -5.00 6.08
CA LEU A 183 10.24 -5.86 6.92
C LEU A 183 8.81 -6.01 6.37
N ALA A 184 8.19 -4.90 5.96
CA ALA A 184 6.88 -4.92 5.31
C ALA A 184 6.93 -5.64 3.96
N MET A 185 8.01 -5.44 3.20
CA MET A 185 8.23 -6.14 1.94
C MET A 185 8.41 -7.64 2.17
N ALA A 186 9.20 -8.07 3.16
CA ALA A 186 9.36 -9.48 3.50
C ALA A 186 8.02 -10.16 3.84
N GLN A 187 7.14 -9.48 4.59
CA GLN A 187 5.79 -9.96 4.87
C GLN A 187 4.95 -10.10 3.59
N LEU A 188 4.97 -9.10 2.71
CA LEU A 188 4.28 -9.13 1.42
C LEU A 188 4.79 -10.25 0.50
N LEU A 189 6.11 -10.48 0.47
CA LEU A 189 6.71 -11.56 -0.30
C LEU A 189 6.30 -12.92 0.23
N LYS A 190 6.30 -13.10 1.57
CA LYS A 190 5.81 -14.33 2.20
C LYS A 190 4.36 -14.61 1.83
N ILE A 191 3.47 -13.63 1.98
CA ILE A 191 2.06 -13.76 1.59
C ILE A 191 1.93 -14.14 0.11
N SER A 192 2.66 -13.43 -0.76
CA SER A 192 2.65 -13.67 -2.21
C SER A 192 3.14 -15.08 -2.57
N GLN A 193 4.18 -15.56 -1.90
CA GLN A 193 4.71 -16.92 -2.09
C GLN A 193 3.75 -17.98 -1.59
N ASP A 194 3.13 -17.79 -0.42
CA ASP A 194 2.18 -18.76 0.15
C ASP A 194 0.92 -18.88 -0.73
N VAL A 195 0.41 -17.75 -1.25
CA VAL A 195 -0.67 -17.72 -2.25
C VAL A 195 -0.24 -18.40 -3.55
N ALA A 196 0.95 -18.10 -4.07
CA ALA A 196 1.45 -18.72 -5.30
C ALA A 196 1.67 -20.24 -5.15
N LYS A 197 1.99 -20.70 -3.94
CA LYS A 197 2.13 -22.12 -3.58
C LYS A 197 0.79 -22.79 -3.28
N LYS A 198 -0.35 -22.10 -3.42
CA LYS A 198 -1.71 -22.58 -3.13
C LYS A 198 -1.83 -23.19 -1.73
N LYS A 199 -1.08 -22.68 -0.74
CA LYS A 199 -1.28 -23.12 0.64
C LYS A 199 -2.66 -22.67 1.09
N THR A 200 -3.43 -23.57 1.68
CA THR A 200 -4.74 -23.27 2.24
C THR A 200 -4.55 -22.33 3.43
N TRP A 201 -5.06 -21.11 3.34
CA TRP A 201 -5.05 -20.12 4.42
C TRP A 201 -6.15 -20.38 5.48
N ASP A 202 -6.62 -21.62 5.59
CA ASP A 202 -7.72 -22.05 6.46
C ASP A 202 -7.42 -21.84 7.97
N GLU A 203 -6.18 -21.52 8.33
CA GLU A 203 -5.72 -21.37 9.71
C GLU A 203 -5.35 -19.93 10.10
N LEU A 204 -5.62 -18.91 9.27
CA LEU A 204 -5.49 -17.54 9.76
C LEU A 204 -6.66 -17.24 10.72
N ASN A 205 -6.49 -17.63 11.98
CA ASN A 205 -7.45 -17.41 13.04
C ASN A 205 -7.91 -15.94 13.00
N LYS A 206 -9.22 -15.67 13.07
CA LYS A 206 -9.77 -14.29 13.02
C LYS A 206 -9.02 -13.35 13.97
N HIS A 207 -8.54 -13.89 15.10
CA HIS A 207 -7.66 -13.20 16.04
C HIS A 207 -6.33 -12.71 15.46
N ALA A 208 -5.61 -13.53 14.69
CA ALA A 208 -4.35 -13.15 14.07
C ALA A 208 -4.55 -12.04 13.02
N PHE A 209 -5.61 -12.14 12.22
CA PHE A 209 -5.99 -11.09 11.26
C PHE A 209 -6.30 -9.76 11.95
N VAL A 210 -7.14 -9.80 13.00
CA VAL A 210 -7.49 -8.61 13.80
C VAL A 210 -6.25 -8.01 14.47
N GLN A 211 -5.32 -8.83 14.97
CA GLN A 211 -4.07 -8.36 15.55
C GLN A 211 -3.19 -7.64 14.52
N VAL A 212 -3.07 -8.18 13.30
CA VAL A 212 -2.32 -7.52 12.23
C VAL A 212 -2.97 -6.19 11.86
N ILE A 213 -4.30 -6.14 11.73
CA ILE A 213 -5.03 -4.89 11.52
C ILE A 213 -4.68 -3.88 12.61
N GLN A 214 -4.80 -4.25 13.89
CA GLN A 214 -4.52 -3.35 15.01
C GLN A 214 -3.08 -2.82 14.98
N GLN A 215 -2.10 -3.68 14.67
CA GLN A 215 -0.70 -3.27 14.56
C GLN A 215 -0.49 -2.29 13.41
N ILE A 216 -1.02 -2.60 12.22
CA ILE A 216 -0.90 -1.73 11.05
C ILE A 216 -1.65 -0.40 11.27
N SER A 217 -2.87 -0.43 11.82
CA SER A 217 -3.61 0.79 12.20
C SER A 217 -2.84 1.65 13.20
N LYS A 218 -2.17 1.04 14.19
CA LYS A 218 -1.32 1.78 15.14
C LYS A 218 -0.14 2.44 14.44
N ILE A 219 0.58 1.72 13.59
CA ILE A 219 1.73 2.23 12.84
C ILE A 219 1.30 3.36 11.91
N LEU A 220 0.23 3.16 11.13
CA LEU A 220 -0.32 4.13 10.20
C LEU A 220 -0.85 5.36 10.92
N GLY A 221 -1.63 5.18 12.00
CA GLY A 221 -2.17 6.29 12.78
C GLY A 221 -1.06 7.19 13.31
N ILE A 222 -0.03 6.61 13.93
CA ILE A 222 1.12 7.39 14.43
C ILE A 222 1.85 8.11 13.28
N ARG A 223 2.15 7.41 12.18
CA ARG A 223 2.93 7.98 11.07
C ARG A 223 2.17 9.06 10.32
N LEU A 224 0.91 8.81 9.97
CA LEU A 224 0.07 9.75 9.24
C LEU A 224 -0.23 10.98 10.09
N THR A 225 -0.52 10.80 11.38
CA THR A 225 -0.68 11.95 12.29
C THR A 225 0.62 12.76 12.37
N LYS A 226 1.78 12.13 12.58
CA LYS A 226 3.08 12.84 12.60
C LYS A 226 3.36 13.59 11.30
N ALA A 227 3.15 12.96 10.15
CA ALA A 227 3.39 13.58 8.85
C ALA A 227 2.40 14.73 8.55
N LYS A 228 1.17 14.64 9.04
CA LYS A 228 0.18 15.71 8.96
C LYS A 228 0.49 16.88 9.90
N LEU A 229 0.98 16.60 11.11
CA LEU A 229 1.47 17.62 12.04
C LEU A 229 2.68 18.36 11.47
N ALA A 230 3.60 17.64 10.80
CA ALA A 230 4.74 18.24 10.13
C ALA A 230 4.35 19.23 9.01
N GLN A 231 3.19 19.05 8.35
CA GLN A 231 2.68 20.00 7.35
C GLN A 231 2.26 21.35 7.94
N VAL A 232 2.02 21.41 9.26
CA VAL A 232 1.72 22.67 9.95
C VAL A 232 2.99 23.52 10.09
N VAL A 233 4.18 22.90 9.98
CA VAL A 233 5.47 23.61 10.02
C VAL A 233 5.83 24.09 8.61
N PRO A 234 5.94 25.42 8.38
CA PRO A 234 6.26 25.95 7.06
C PRO A 234 7.76 25.76 6.75
N VAL A 235 8.14 24.58 6.26
CA VAL A 235 9.49 24.32 5.73
C VAL A 235 9.39 23.95 4.24
N SER A 236 9.92 24.86 3.41
CA SER A 236 10.24 24.76 1.97
C SER A 236 9.34 23.85 1.10
N GLY A 237 8.36 24.48 0.42
CA GLY A 237 8.35 24.44 -1.05
C GLY A 237 7.22 23.72 -1.79
N ALA A 238 6.43 22.81 -1.20
CA ALA A 238 5.41 22.10 -1.99
C ALA A 238 4.16 21.57 -1.26
N VAL A 239 3.89 21.90 0.01
CA VAL A 239 2.71 21.34 0.69
C VAL A 239 1.89 22.42 1.39
N VAL A 240 0.93 22.98 0.63
CA VAL A 240 -0.23 23.67 1.18
C VAL A 240 -1.47 22.88 0.73
N GLY A 241 -2.25 22.36 1.70
CA GLY A 241 -3.65 21.95 1.53
C GLY A 241 -4.00 20.84 0.52
N GLY A 242 -3.14 19.83 0.28
CA GLY A 242 -3.50 18.69 -0.60
C GLY A 242 -2.31 17.91 -1.14
N GLY A 243 -1.12 18.51 -1.13
CA GLY A 243 0.12 17.88 -1.62
C GLY A 243 0.47 16.56 -0.93
N PHE A 244 0.28 16.45 0.40
CA PHE A 244 0.58 15.21 1.11
C PHE A 244 -0.40 14.07 0.79
N ASN A 245 -1.71 14.34 0.73
CA ASN A 245 -2.69 13.29 0.40
C ASN A 245 -2.41 12.76 -1.01
N ALA A 246 -2.14 13.64 -1.96
CA ALA A 246 -1.76 13.26 -3.31
C ALA A 246 -0.44 12.49 -3.37
N TYR A 247 0.57 12.90 -2.59
CA TYR A 247 1.85 12.21 -2.49
C TYR A 247 1.70 10.81 -1.88
N PHE A 248 1.02 10.70 -0.74
CA PHE A 248 0.77 9.44 -0.06
C PHE A 248 -0.03 8.48 -0.97
N THR A 249 -1.10 8.97 -1.59
CA THR A 249 -1.89 8.16 -2.54
C THR A 249 -1.08 7.76 -3.77
N SER A 250 -0.21 8.63 -4.29
CA SER A 250 0.69 8.28 -5.38
C SER A 250 1.65 7.15 -5.00
N ASN A 251 2.19 7.16 -3.78
CA ASN A 251 3.05 6.09 -3.28
C ASN A 251 2.30 4.77 -3.14
N VAL A 252 1.06 4.82 -2.63
CA VAL A 252 0.20 3.64 -2.51
C VAL A 252 -0.14 3.07 -3.89
N CYS A 253 -0.57 3.89 -4.84
CA CYS A 253 -0.88 3.44 -6.20
C CYS A 253 0.35 2.86 -6.90
N ASN A 254 1.54 3.45 -6.74
CA ASN A 254 2.78 2.90 -7.28
C ASN A 254 3.11 1.54 -6.67
N ALA A 255 2.99 1.41 -5.33
CA ALA A 255 3.22 0.14 -4.66
C ALA A 255 2.22 -0.93 -5.12
N ALA A 256 0.93 -0.59 -5.21
CA ALA A 256 -0.11 -1.49 -5.72
C ALA A 256 0.19 -1.93 -7.16
N TYR A 257 0.49 -0.98 -8.04
CA TYR A 257 0.84 -1.27 -9.43
C TYR A 257 2.00 -2.27 -9.53
N TYR A 258 3.16 -2.01 -8.92
CA TYR A 258 4.31 -2.91 -9.04
C TYR A 258 4.09 -4.27 -8.37
N LEU A 259 3.50 -4.27 -7.17
CA LEU A 259 3.36 -5.49 -6.39
C LEU A 259 2.27 -6.43 -6.93
N TYR A 260 1.19 -5.91 -7.51
CA TYR A 260 0.20 -6.76 -8.17
C TYR A 260 0.66 -7.27 -9.55
N ARG A 261 1.43 -6.48 -10.32
CA ARG A 261 2.13 -6.97 -11.52
C ARG A 261 3.04 -8.13 -11.19
N GLU A 262 3.81 -8.02 -10.11
CA GLU A 262 4.67 -9.10 -9.65
C GLU A 262 3.87 -10.34 -9.27
N ARG A 263 2.81 -10.20 -8.45
CA ARG A 263 1.96 -11.33 -8.05
C ARG A 263 1.29 -11.99 -9.25
N PHE A 264 0.83 -11.21 -10.22
CA PHE A 264 0.29 -11.71 -11.47
C PHE A 264 1.31 -12.57 -12.21
N LEU A 265 2.54 -12.06 -12.39
CA LEU A 265 3.62 -12.79 -13.06
C LEU A 265 4.06 -14.04 -12.28
N ALA A 266 4.10 -13.96 -10.95
CA ALA A 266 4.40 -15.10 -10.09
C ALA A 266 3.33 -16.19 -10.19
N ARG A 267 2.05 -15.82 -10.32
CA ARG A 267 0.96 -16.78 -10.57
C ARG A 267 1.07 -17.43 -11.95
N LYS A 268 1.49 -16.66 -12.97
CA LYS A 268 1.60 -17.14 -14.36
C LYS A 268 2.84 -18.01 -14.61
N TYR A 269 3.96 -17.71 -13.96
CA TYR A 269 5.27 -18.33 -14.24
C TYR A 269 5.91 -19.05 -13.04
N GLY A 270 5.27 -19.02 -11.88
CA GLY A 270 5.77 -19.61 -10.63
C GLY A 270 6.45 -18.60 -9.70
N HIS A 271 6.59 -18.98 -8.43
CA HIS A 271 7.09 -18.12 -7.36
C HIS A 271 8.53 -17.62 -7.55
N ASN A 272 9.35 -18.31 -8.34
CA ASN A 272 10.73 -17.91 -8.65
C ASN A 272 10.83 -16.51 -9.29
N VAL A 273 9.72 -15.99 -9.84
CA VAL A 273 9.65 -14.61 -10.34
C VAL A 273 9.88 -13.60 -9.20
N ILE A 274 9.32 -13.87 -8.02
CA ILE A 274 9.43 -13.01 -6.84
C ILE A 274 10.89 -12.95 -6.36
N GLU A 275 11.64 -14.04 -6.50
CA GLU A 275 13.05 -14.09 -6.12
C GLU A 275 13.94 -13.27 -7.06
N LYS A 276 13.54 -13.10 -8.33
CA LYS A 276 14.30 -12.30 -9.32
C LYS A 276 14.23 -10.79 -9.06
N THR A 277 13.14 -10.33 -8.45
CA THR A 277 12.88 -8.90 -8.22
C THR A 277 13.35 -8.42 -6.85
N VAL A 278 13.80 -9.33 -5.99
CA VAL A 278 14.29 -9.07 -4.63
C VAL A 278 15.79 -9.39 -4.61
N LYS A 279 16.64 -8.50 -4.07
CA LYS A 279 18.03 -8.89 -3.79
C LYS A 279 18.04 -10.05 -2.80
N PRO A 280 18.90 -11.08 -2.93
CA PRO A 280 19.08 -12.07 -1.88
C PRO A 280 19.24 -11.35 -0.56
N ALA A 281 18.43 -11.70 0.44
CA ALA A 281 18.50 -11.06 1.74
C ALA A 281 19.84 -11.41 2.39
N GLU A 282 20.86 -10.59 2.19
CA GLU A 282 22.06 -10.65 3.01
C GLU A 282 21.64 -10.30 4.45
N GLY A 283 21.50 -11.34 5.28
CA GLY A 283 21.37 -11.21 6.73
C GLY A 283 20.00 -11.48 7.37
N PHE A 284 19.01 -12.04 6.66
CA PHE A 284 17.79 -12.50 7.34
C PHE A 284 17.95 -13.97 7.76
N ILE A 285 18.25 -14.21 9.05
CA ILE A 285 18.12 -15.53 9.65
C ILE A 285 16.62 -15.85 9.67
N ILE A 286 16.20 -16.80 8.84
CA ILE A 286 14.93 -17.49 9.05
C ILE A 286 15.17 -18.31 10.31
N VAL A 287 14.58 -17.90 11.44
CA VAL A 287 14.51 -18.78 12.59
C VAL A 287 13.50 -19.86 12.21
N ASP A 288 14.00 -21.08 11.99
CA ASP A 288 13.17 -22.24 11.80
C ASP A 288 12.38 -22.47 13.11
N PRO A 289 11.05 -22.73 13.08
CA PRO A 289 10.32 -23.08 14.30
C PRO A 289 10.93 -24.27 15.06
N GLU A 290 11.71 -25.12 14.39
CA GLU A 290 12.47 -26.23 15.00
C GLU A 290 13.73 -25.77 15.73
N ASP A 291 14.25 -24.57 15.44
CA ASP A 291 15.41 -23.98 16.13
C ASP A 291 15.03 -23.29 17.47
N ILE A 292 13.76 -23.38 17.90
CA ILE A 292 13.26 -22.89 19.20
C ILE A 292 12.82 -24.06 20.10
N ILE A 293 13.55 -25.18 20.08
CA ILE A 293 13.38 -26.29 21.02
C ILE A 293 14.66 -26.50 21.83
#